data_AF-U2X835-F1
#
_entry.id   AF-U2X835-F1
#
_cell.length_a   1.000
_cell.length_b   1.000
_cell.length_c   1.000
_cell.angle_alpha   90.00
_cell.angle_beta   90.00
_cell.angle_gamma   90.00
#
_symmetry.space_group_name_H-M   'P 1'
#
loop_
_entity.id
_entity.type
_entity.pdbx_description
1 polymer ?
#
loop_
_entity_poly.entity_id
_entity_poly.type
_entity_poly.pdbx_seq_one_letter_code
_entity_poly.pdbx_strand_id
1 'polypeptide(L)' 'MPTRKSVAAALGFDKDPLRALLVAGASYATVWQNGTNLPIITNNFNNQFVSAFLGERPLAEALKEAQKTANSEIESK' A
#
# COMPACT_ATOMS: atom_id res chain seq x y z
N MET A 1 5.42 -11.94 -9.62
CA MET A 1 6.26 -12.74 -8.70
C MET A 1 5.56 -14.05 -8.42
N PRO A 2 6.20 -15.22 -8.60
CA PRO A 2 5.61 -16.49 -8.18
C PRO A 2 5.30 -16.43 -6.69
N THR A 3 4.07 -16.80 -6.30
CA THR A 3 3.66 -16.81 -4.89
C THR A 3 4.37 -17.90 -4.08
N ARG A 4 4.86 -18.95 -4.75
CA ARG A 4 5.64 -20.03 -4.15
C ARG A 4 7.14 -19.71 -4.22
N LYS A 5 7.80 -19.69 -3.05
CA LYS A 5 9.25 -19.49 -2.92
C LYS A 5 10.06 -20.49 -3.76
N SER A 6 9.65 -21.76 -3.78
CA SER A 6 10.31 -22.81 -4.56
C SER A 6 10.28 -22.55 -6.06
N VAL A 7 9.19 -21.98 -6.59
CA VAL A 7 9.06 -21.64 -8.01
C VAL A 7 9.93 -20.41 -8.34
N ALA A 8 9.95 -19.40 -7.47
CA ALA A 8 10.82 -18.24 -7.66
C ALA A 8 12.32 -18.61 -7.67
N ALA A 9 12.73 -19.53 -6.78
CA ALA A 9 14.10 -20.05 -6.74
C ALA A 9 14.43 -20.90 -7.99
N ALA A 10 13.51 -21.78 -8.42
CA ALA A 10 13.69 -22.59 -9.63
C ALA A 10 13.83 -21.73 -10.91
N LEU A 11 13.16 -20.57 -10.95
CA LEU A 11 13.26 -19.60 -12.04
C LEU A 11 14.45 -18.63 -11.90
N GLY A 12 15.23 -18.72 -10.82
CA GLY A 12 16.41 -17.86 -10.58
C GLY A 12 16.08 -16.39 -10.34
N PHE A 13 14.88 -16.06 -9.86
CA PHE A 13 14.43 -14.66 -9.71
C PHE A 13 15.21 -13.90 -8.62
N ASP A 14 15.80 -14.62 -7.67
CA ASP A 14 16.69 -14.11 -6.64
C ASP A 14 18.07 -13.68 -7.18
N LYS A 15 18.43 -14.16 -8.37
CA LYS A 15 19.73 -13.90 -9.03
C LYS A 15 19.62 -12.99 -10.26
N ASP A 16 18.40 -12.81 -10.76
CA ASP A 16 18.12 -11.89 -11.87
C ASP A 16 18.23 -10.43 -11.39
N PRO A 17 19.05 -9.58 -12.03
CA PRO A 17 19.30 -8.21 -11.57
C PRO A 17 18.04 -7.32 -11.44
N LEU A 18 17.01 -7.57 -12.24
CA LEU A 18 15.77 -6.79 -12.23
C LEU A 18 14.77 -7.33 -11.20
N ARG A 19 14.80 -8.63 -10.92
CA ARG A 19 13.81 -9.32 -10.06
C ARG A 19 14.31 -9.55 -8.64
N ALA A 20 15.62 -9.59 -8.41
CA ALA A 20 16.20 -9.83 -7.09
C ALA A 20 15.70 -8.81 -6.05
N LEU A 21 15.58 -7.53 -6.45
CA LEU A 21 15.04 -6.47 -5.60
C LEU A 21 13.56 -6.70 -5.25
N LEU A 22 12.77 -7.24 -6.18
CA LEU A 22 11.36 -7.58 -5.92
C LEU A 22 11.25 -8.79 -4.98
N VAL A 23 12.13 -9.78 -5.10
CA VAL A 23 12.22 -10.93 -4.19
C VAL A 23 12.57 -10.49 -2.77
N ALA A 24 13.56 -9.61 -2.63
CA ALA A 24 13.91 -9.01 -1.34
C ALA A 24 12.74 -8.17 -0.78
N GLY A 25 12.00 -7.48 -1.65
CA GLY A 25 10.86 -6.66 -1.29
C GLY A 25 9.64 -7.41 -0.76
N ALA A 26 9.48 -8.67 -1.18
CA ALA A 26 8.29 -9.45 -0.90
C ALA A 26 8.06 -9.72 0.60
N SER A 27 9.11 -9.72 1.43
CA SER A 27 8.98 -10.04 2.87
C SER A 27 8.34 -8.93 3.69
N TYR A 28 8.43 -7.67 3.24
CA TYR A 28 7.84 -6.51 3.91
C TYR A 28 6.66 -5.91 3.12
N ALA A 29 6.32 -6.50 1.97
CA ALA A 29 5.20 -6.04 1.16
C ALA A 29 3.86 -6.32 1.87
N THR A 30 2.96 -5.34 1.80
CA THR A 30 1.56 -5.53 2.20
C THR A 30 0.74 -5.99 1.00
N VAL A 31 -0.02 -7.07 1.17
CA VAL A 31 -0.89 -7.59 0.10
C VAL A 31 -2.07 -6.66 -0.10
N TRP A 32 -2.31 -6.22 -1.34
CA TRP A 32 -3.42 -5.30 -1.66
C TRP A 32 -4.81 -5.88 -1.39
N GLN A 33 -4.93 -7.21 -1.49
CA GLN A 33 -6.16 -7.95 -1.16
C GLN A 33 -6.31 -8.22 0.35
N ASN A 34 -5.52 -7.57 1.21
CA ASN A 34 -5.61 -7.76 2.66
C ASN A 34 -6.87 -7.07 3.23
N GLY A 35 -7.98 -7.82 3.24
CA GLY A 35 -9.27 -7.36 3.73
C GLY A 35 -10.05 -6.49 2.73
N THR A 36 -11.22 -6.04 3.16
CA THR A 36 -12.19 -5.31 2.31
C THR A 36 -12.06 -3.79 2.38
N ASN A 37 -11.19 -3.29 3.25
CA ASN A 37 -11.15 -1.87 3.64
C ASN A 37 -9.98 -1.11 3.03
N LEU A 38 -8.96 -1.80 2.50
CA LEU A 38 -7.80 -1.16 1.84
C LEU A 38 -8.18 -0.16 0.75
N PRO A 39 -9.16 -0.44 -0.15
CA PRO A 39 -9.60 0.54 -1.14
C PRO A 39 -10.13 1.84 -0.52
N ILE A 40 -10.92 1.75 0.57
CA ILE A 40 -11.47 2.90 1.29
C ILE A 40 -10.35 3.73 1.92
N ILE A 41 -9.38 3.06 2.55
CA ILE A 41 -8.23 3.68 3.21
C ILE A 41 -7.38 4.44 2.18
N THR A 42 -7.02 3.80 1.06
CA THR A 42 -6.15 4.45 0.06
C THR A 42 -6.86 5.56 -0.69
N ASN A 43 -8.15 5.44 -0.97
CA ASN A 43 -8.92 6.53 -1.58
C ASN A 43 -8.88 7.78 -0.69
N ASN A 44 -9.17 7.62 0.61
CA ASN A 44 -9.17 8.72 1.56
C ASN A 44 -7.77 9.28 1.83
N PHE A 45 -6.73 8.43 1.85
CA PHE A 45 -5.34 8.90 1.87
C PHE A 45 -5.04 9.79 0.65
N ASN A 46 -5.35 9.33 -0.56
CA ASN A 46 -5.06 10.08 -1.79
C ASN A 46 -5.79 11.43 -1.83
N ASN A 47 -7.06 11.46 -1.41
CA ASN A 47 -7.87 12.68 -1.40
C ASN A 47 -7.23 13.80 -0.56
N GLN A 48 -6.56 13.44 0.54
CA GLN A 48 -6.01 14.42 1.49
C GLN A 48 -4.50 14.62 1.32
N PHE A 49 -3.75 13.57 1.02
CA PHE A 49 -2.29 13.62 0.92
C PHE A 49 -1.80 14.56 -0.18
N VAL A 50 -2.51 14.65 -1.31
CA VAL A 50 -2.12 15.55 -2.41
C VAL A 50 -2.05 17.00 -1.93
N SER A 51 -3.05 17.48 -1.17
CA SER A 51 -3.04 18.85 -0.63
C SER A 51 -1.88 19.09 0.35
N ALA A 52 -1.53 18.10 1.18
CA ALA A 52 -0.36 18.18 2.05
C ALA A 52 0.96 18.19 1.26
N PHE A 53 1.04 17.38 0.19
CA PHE A 53 2.20 17.34 -0.70
C PHE A 53 2.42 18.67 -1.45
N LEU A 54 1.33 19.35 -1.82
CA LEU A 54 1.36 20.67 -2.45
C LEU A 54 1.63 21.81 -1.45
N GLY A 55 1.68 21.52 -0.14
CA GLY A 55 1.90 22.52 0.90
C GLY A 55 0.66 23.34 1.26
N GLU A 56 -0.53 22.93 0.79
CA GLU A 56 -1.79 23.65 1.02
C GLU A 56 -2.32 23.45 2.45
N ARG A 57 -1.89 22.38 3.12
CA ARG A 57 -2.25 22.09 4.51
C ARG A 57 -1.20 21.27 5.25
N PRO A 58 -1.15 21.32 6.59
CA PRO A 58 -0.26 20.48 7.38
C PRO A 58 -0.54 18.99 7.18
N LEU A 59 0.53 18.19 7.01
CA LEU A 59 0.44 16.73 6.82
C LEU A 59 -0.39 16.03 7.90
N ALA A 60 -0.15 16.39 9.17
CA ALA A 60 -0.85 15.78 10.30
C ALA A 60 -2.37 16.00 10.24
N GLU A 61 -2.81 17.17 9.79
CA GLU A 61 -4.23 17.48 9.64
C GLU A 61 -4.86 16.72 8.47
N ALA A 62 -4.17 16.71 7.32
CA ALA A 62 -4.61 15.96 6.14
C ALA A 62 -4.80 14.47 6.44
N LEU A 63 -3.82 13.84 7.11
CA LEU A 63 -3.89 12.42 7.44
C LEU A 63 -4.95 12.12 8.51
N LYS A 64 -5.16 13.03 9.48
CA LYS A 64 -6.22 12.87 10.48
C LYS A 64 -7.60 12.93 9.84
N GLU A 65 -7.79 13.80 8.86
CA GLU A 65 -9.03 13.88 8.07
C GLU A 65 -9.24 12.63 7.21
N ALA A 66 -8.20 12.17 6.49
CA ALA A 66 -8.26 10.93 5.72
C ALA A 66 -8.68 9.73 6.58
N GLN A 67 -8.06 9.59 7.76
CA GLN A 67 -8.41 8.51 8.70
C GLN A 67 -9.85 8.64 9.19
N LYS A 68 -10.28 9.84 9.58
CA LYS A 68 -11.65 10.08 10.08
C LYS A 68 -12.69 9.67 9.03
N THR A 69 -12.50 10.11 7.79
CA THR A 69 -13.45 9.81 6.71
C THR A 69 -13.44 8.32 6.37
N ALA A 70 -12.27 7.70 6.26
CA ALA A 70 -12.15 6.26 6.02
C ALA A 70 -12.87 5.44 7.11
N ASN A 71 -12.70 5.80 8.38
CA ASN A 71 -13.38 5.11 9.49
C ASN A 71 -14.90 5.27 9.39
N SER A 72 -15.39 6.47 9.10
CA SER A 72 -16.82 6.72 8.94
C SER A 72 -17.42 5.90 7.79
N GLU A 73 -16.71 5.78 6.67
CA GLU A 73 -17.15 4.96 5.53
C GLU A 73 -17.14 3.46 5.88
N ILE A 74 -16.12 2.99 6.60
CA ILE A 74 -16.03 1.59 7.05
C ILE A 74 -17.16 1.25 8.03
N GLU A 75 -17.49 2.15 8.96
CA GLU A 75 -18.57 1.97 9.94
C GLU A 75 -19.97 2.00 9.30
N SER A 76 -20.13 2.70 8.17
CA SER A 76 -21.41 2.87 7.47
C SER A 76 -21.67 1.79 6.40
N LYS A 77 -20.76 0.82 6.26
CA LYS A 77 -20.77 -0.22 5.22
C LYS A 77 -21.55 -1.46 5.67
#